data_AF-B9TJJ2-F1
#
_entry.id   AF-B9TJJ2-F1
#
_cell.length_a   1.000
_cell.length_b   1.000
_cell.length_c   1.000
_cell.angle_alpha   90.00
_cell.angle_beta   90.00
_cell.angle_gamma   90.00
#
_symmetry.space_group_name_H-M   'P 1'
#
loop_
_entity.id
_entity.type
_entity.pdbx_description
1 polymer ?
#
loop_
_entity_poly.entity_id
_entity_poly.type
_entity_poly.pdbx_seq_one_letter_code
_entity_poly.pdbx_strand_id
1 'polypeptide(L)'
;MAIGSQSSLWRDRMSDDIRSKIGLRPVINVSGTMTSLGASIVVPEAVAAMAAILPQFVEVNDLQRKASAIIARLTGGEAGFVTASCSSGISLAVAGAITGNNLLAIEKLPDVTPDKNEVIVQMGHVVSYGAPVDQAIRLAGGKVVLIGQATSTHRFHMENAITEKTAAAVYVVSHHVVNYGLLHLTEFVEIAHAKGVP
;
A
#
# COMPACT_ATOMS: atom_id res chain seq x y z
N MET A 1 -11.64 53.78 2.63
CA MET A 1 -10.38 53.18 3.13
C MET A 1 -10.70 52.49 4.46
N ALA A 2 -10.99 51.19 4.44
CA ALA A 2 -11.32 50.42 5.65
C ALA A 2 -10.77 49.00 5.49
N ILE A 3 -9.48 48.84 5.75
CA ILE A 3 -8.74 47.56 5.75
C ILE A 3 -8.36 47.11 7.18
N GLY A 4 -8.90 47.77 8.21
CA GLY A 4 -8.49 47.59 9.61
C GLY A 4 -9.28 46.54 10.42
N SER A 5 -10.47 46.10 9.98
CA SER A 5 -11.32 45.20 10.77
C SER A 5 -11.21 43.73 10.41
N GLN A 6 -10.70 43.38 9.22
CA GLN A 6 -10.49 41.99 8.86
C GLN A 6 -9.24 41.41 9.55
N SER A 7 -8.19 42.20 9.75
CA SER A 7 -6.89 41.72 10.25
C SER A 7 -6.94 41.18 11.70
N SER A 8 -7.84 41.68 12.56
CA SER A 8 -8.02 41.17 13.92
C SER A 8 -8.79 39.84 13.94
N LEU A 9 -9.83 39.69 13.12
CA LEU A 9 -10.61 38.46 12.99
C LEU A 9 -9.79 37.29 12.41
N TRP A 10 -8.81 37.58 11.55
CA TRP A 10 -7.86 36.57 11.06
C TRP A 10 -6.85 36.15 12.14
N ARG A 11 -6.36 37.09 12.97
CA ARG A 11 -5.45 36.79 14.08
C ARG A 11 -6.14 36.00 15.19
N ASP A 12 -7.38 36.33 15.54
CA ASP A 12 -8.16 35.57 16.53
C ASP A 12 -8.51 34.16 16.04
N ARG A 13 -8.81 33.96 14.76
CA ARG A 13 -9.00 32.60 14.21
C ARG A 13 -7.73 31.76 14.19
N MET A 14 -6.57 32.38 14.01
CA MET A 14 -5.27 31.70 14.11
C MET A 14 -4.94 31.29 15.56
N SER A 15 -5.48 32.01 16.55
CA SER A 15 -5.32 31.69 17.98
C SER A 15 -5.93 30.32 18.34
N ASP A 16 -6.94 29.84 17.61
CA ASP A 16 -7.58 28.54 17.86
C ASP A 16 -7.17 27.41 16.92
N ASP A 17 -6.45 27.71 15.84
CA ASP A 17 -5.90 26.71 14.94
C ASP A 17 -4.85 25.85 15.64
N ILE A 18 -5.13 24.56 15.79
CA ILE A 18 -4.20 23.61 16.40
C ILE A 18 -2.82 23.62 15.73
N ARG A 19 -2.77 23.84 14.40
CA ARG A 19 -1.51 23.88 13.64
C ARG A 19 -0.62 25.01 14.14
N SER A 20 -1.18 26.21 14.27
CA SER A 20 -0.45 27.37 14.77
C SER A 20 -0.05 27.22 16.24
N LYS A 21 -0.91 26.64 17.08
CA LYS A 21 -0.61 26.35 18.50
C LYS A 21 0.63 25.46 18.66
N ILE A 22 0.84 24.50 17.76
CA ILE A 22 2.01 23.60 17.76
C ILE A 22 3.15 24.07 16.83
N GLY A 23 3.11 25.32 16.34
CA GLY A 23 4.18 25.89 15.51
C GLY A 23 4.21 25.43 14.05
N LEU A 24 3.16 24.77 13.56
CA LEU A 24 3.02 24.38 12.17
C LEU A 24 2.37 25.48 11.32
N ARG A 25 2.88 25.63 10.10
CA ARG A 25 2.31 26.55 9.09
C ARG A 25 1.04 25.94 8.47
N PRO A 26 -0.07 26.69 8.42
CA PRO A 26 -1.25 26.29 7.64
C PRO A 26 -0.92 26.15 6.15
N VAL A 27 -1.43 25.10 5.50
CA VAL A 27 -1.24 24.84 4.06
C VAL A 27 -2.60 24.75 3.39
N ILE A 28 -2.74 25.44 2.25
CA ILE A 28 -3.84 25.25 1.31
C ILE A 28 -3.30 24.39 0.17
N ASN A 29 -3.82 23.18 0.03
CA ASN A 29 -3.37 22.22 -0.98
C ASN A 29 -4.31 22.26 -2.19
N VAL A 30 -3.77 22.62 -3.36
CA VAL A 30 -4.45 22.60 -4.67
C VAL A 30 -3.79 21.62 -5.65
N SER A 31 -2.87 20.79 -5.17
CA SER A 31 -2.04 19.87 -5.97
C SER A 31 -2.49 18.41 -5.88
N GLY A 32 -3.71 18.15 -5.37
CA GLY A 32 -4.25 16.80 -5.20
C GLY A 32 -3.76 16.09 -3.92
N THR A 33 -3.68 14.75 -3.94
CA THR A 33 -3.38 13.93 -2.76
C THR A 33 -1.87 13.83 -2.50
N MET A 34 -1.28 14.88 -1.94
CA MET A 34 0.16 14.96 -1.69
C MET A 34 0.54 14.25 -0.39
N THR A 35 1.35 13.20 -0.48
CA THR A 35 1.84 12.43 0.69
C THR A 35 2.53 13.31 1.72
N SER A 36 3.39 14.23 1.29
CA SER A 36 4.11 15.15 2.19
C SER A 36 3.21 16.13 2.95
N LEU A 37 1.94 16.26 2.55
CA LEU A 37 0.94 17.11 3.19
C LEU A 37 -0.10 16.32 3.99
N GLY A 38 0.09 15.01 4.19
CA GLY A 38 -0.86 14.15 4.88
C GLY A 38 -1.95 13.57 3.98
N ALA A 39 -1.75 13.60 2.66
CA ALA A 39 -2.67 13.08 1.64
C ALA A 39 -4.06 13.75 1.65
N SER A 40 -5.08 13.04 2.14
CA SER A 40 -6.48 13.44 2.05
C SER A 40 -7.01 13.98 3.37
N ILE A 41 -7.89 14.97 3.31
CA ILE A 41 -8.65 15.43 4.49
C ILE A 41 -9.71 14.38 4.83
N VAL A 42 -9.77 13.99 6.10
CA VAL A 42 -10.73 13.01 6.61
C VAL A 42 -12.14 13.61 6.63
N VAL A 43 -13.14 12.86 6.15
CA VAL A 43 -14.54 13.29 6.12
C VAL A 43 -15.13 13.34 7.54
N PRO A 44 -16.11 14.24 7.82
CA PRO A 44 -16.64 14.44 9.18
C PRO A 44 -17.17 13.17 9.84
N GLU A 45 -17.79 12.28 9.08
CA GLU A 45 -18.36 11.01 9.56
C GLU A 45 -17.27 10.07 10.07
N ALA A 46 -16.12 10.03 9.39
CA ALA A 46 -14.97 9.24 9.82
C ALA A 46 -14.30 9.85 11.06
N VAL A 47 -14.20 11.19 11.14
CA VAL A 47 -13.72 11.87 12.35
C VAL A 47 -14.59 11.54 13.56
N ALA A 48 -15.91 11.57 13.41
CA ALA A 48 -16.85 11.24 14.47
C ALA A 48 -16.73 9.77 14.91
N ALA A 49 -16.63 8.84 13.96
CA ALA A 49 -16.43 7.42 14.27
C ALA A 49 -15.11 7.15 15.00
N MET A 50 -14.01 7.78 14.56
CA MET A 50 -12.70 7.70 15.23
C MET A 50 -12.79 8.22 16.67
N ALA A 51 -13.38 9.40 16.89
CA ALA A 51 -13.54 9.96 18.22
C ALA A 51 -14.38 9.07 19.15
N ALA A 52 -15.42 8.42 18.61
CA ALA A 52 -16.30 7.55 19.38
C ALA A 52 -15.64 6.22 19.80
N ILE A 53 -14.76 5.65 18.96
CA ILE A 53 -14.14 4.35 19.25
C ILE A 53 -12.86 4.45 20.09
N LEU A 54 -12.12 5.57 20.02
CA LEU A 54 -10.86 5.77 20.76
C LEU A 54 -10.92 5.49 22.28
N PRO A 55 -12.01 5.81 23.02
CA PRO A 55 -12.09 5.51 24.45
C PRO A 55 -12.60 4.08 24.78
N GLN A 56 -12.75 3.21 23.78
CA GLN A 56 -13.35 1.87 23.95
C GLN A 56 -12.34 0.76 23.67
N PHE A 57 -12.52 -0.38 24.34
CA PHE A 57 -11.83 -1.62 23.97
C PHE A 57 -12.66 -2.43 22.99
N VAL A 58 -11.98 -3.09 22.05
CA VAL A 58 -12.58 -4.05 21.12
C VAL A 58 -11.63 -5.22 20.88
N GLU A 59 -12.19 -6.37 20.55
CA GLU A 59 -11.43 -7.45 19.95
C GLU A 59 -11.02 -7.05 18.53
N VAL A 60 -9.73 -6.76 18.33
CA VAL A 60 -9.21 -6.22 17.05
C VAL A 60 -9.48 -7.17 15.89
N ASN A 61 -9.43 -8.48 16.14
CA ASN A 61 -9.77 -9.49 15.14
C ASN A 61 -11.23 -9.43 14.71
N ASP A 62 -12.16 -9.11 15.61
CA ASP A 62 -13.57 -8.90 15.24
C ASP A 62 -13.76 -7.61 14.44
N LEU A 63 -13.08 -6.53 14.83
CA LEU A 63 -13.09 -5.29 14.07
C LEU A 63 -12.59 -5.52 12.63
N GLN A 64 -11.49 -6.27 12.47
CA GLN A 64 -10.95 -6.64 11.17
C GLN A 64 -11.93 -7.48 10.35
N ARG A 65 -12.62 -8.45 10.96
CA ARG A 65 -13.67 -9.24 10.28
C ARG A 65 -14.80 -8.35 9.76
N LYS A 66 -15.24 -7.36 10.55
CA LYS A 66 -16.26 -6.38 10.11
C LYS A 66 -15.77 -5.52 8.96
N ALA A 67 -14.53 -5.05 8.99
CA ALA A 67 -13.92 -4.30 7.90
C ALA A 67 -13.81 -5.14 6.62
N SER A 68 -13.36 -6.40 6.73
CA SER A 68 -13.23 -7.34 5.62
C SER A 68 -14.54 -7.52 4.85
N ALA A 69 -15.67 -7.71 5.56
CA ALA A 69 -16.98 -7.86 4.93
C ALA A 69 -17.40 -6.61 4.12
N ILE A 70 -17.05 -5.41 4.58
CA ILE A 70 -17.31 -4.16 3.86
C ILE A 70 -16.44 -4.08 2.61
N ILE A 71 -15.14 -4.40 2.74
CA ILE A 71 -14.20 -4.37 1.61
C ILE A 71 -14.65 -5.37 0.53
N ALA A 72 -14.92 -6.62 0.90
CA ALA A 72 -15.39 -7.66 -0.02
C ALA A 72 -16.64 -7.21 -0.80
N ARG A 73 -17.62 -6.60 -0.11
CA ARG A 73 -18.83 -6.06 -0.74
C ARG A 73 -18.53 -4.92 -1.73
N LEU A 74 -17.56 -4.07 -1.45
CA LEU A 74 -17.23 -2.90 -2.28
C LEU A 74 -16.32 -3.23 -3.46
N THR A 75 -15.44 -4.23 -3.33
CA THR A 75 -14.43 -4.57 -4.34
C THR A 75 -14.77 -5.79 -5.15
N GLY A 76 -15.69 -6.65 -4.68
CA GLY A 76 -15.95 -7.96 -5.26
C GLY A 76 -14.89 -9.02 -4.94
N GLY A 77 -13.87 -8.68 -4.13
CA GLY A 77 -12.88 -9.64 -3.64
C GLY A 77 -13.46 -10.59 -2.59
N GLU A 78 -12.81 -11.74 -2.39
CA GLU A 78 -13.24 -12.76 -1.43
C GLU A 78 -13.13 -12.29 0.03
N ALA A 79 -12.15 -11.43 0.31
CA ALA A 79 -11.89 -10.85 1.61
C ALA A 79 -11.15 -9.50 1.48
N GLY A 80 -11.12 -8.74 2.57
CA GLY A 80 -10.28 -7.55 2.69
C GLY A 80 -9.50 -7.53 4.00
N PHE A 81 -8.35 -6.88 3.98
CA PHE A 81 -7.51 -6.71 5.16
C PHE A 81 -7.07 -5.26 5.28
N VAL A 82 -7.45 -4.61 6.39
CA VAL A 82 -6.96 -3.27 6.74
C VAL A 82 -5.61 -3.40 7.42
N THR A 83 -4.65 -2.61 6.96
CA THR A 83 -3.30 -2.51 7.54
C THR A 83 -2.90 -1.04 7.63
N ALA A 84 -1.75 -0.76 8.23
CA ALA A 84 -1.29 0.60 8.51
C ALA A 84 -1.10 1.45 7.24
N SER A 85 -0.69 0.85 6.12
CA SER A 85 -0.42 1.56 4.86
C SER A 85 -0.31 0.62 3.65
N CYS A 86 -0.22 1.17 2.44
CA CYS A 86 0.06 0.39 1.22
C CYS A 86 1.38 -0.40 1.31
N SER A 87 2.44 0.17 1.92
CA SER A 87 3.72 -0.51 2.13
C SER A 87 3.55 -1.79 2.94
N SER A 88 2.85 -1.68 4.09
CA SER A 88 2.52 -2.86 4.89
C SER A 88 1.60 -3.84 4.16
N GLY A 89 0.74 -3.37 3.25
CA GLY A 89 -0.11 -4.22 2.43
C GLY A 89 0.71 -5.12 1.51
N ILE A 90 1.73 -4.56 0.84
CA ILE A 90 2.66 -5.34 0.00
C ILE A 90 3.39 -6.36 0.87
N SER A 91 3.98 -5.92 1.98
CA SER A 91 4.75 -6.82 2.87
C SER A 91 3.89 -7.95 3.45
N LEU A 92 2.68 -7.67 3.94
CA LEU A 92 1.78 -8.70 4.49
C LEU A 92 1.25 -9.65 3.42
N ALA A 93 0.93 -9.15 2.22
CA ALA A 93 0.50 -9.99 1.11
C ALA A 93 1.61 -10.95 0.67
N VAL A 94 2.85 -10.46 0.55
CA VAL A 94 4.02 -11.28 0.23
C VAL A 94 4.32 -12.28 1.33
N ALA A 95 4.33 -11.85 2.60
CA ALA A 95 4.55 -12.76 3.74
C ALA A 95 3.49 -13.87 3.77
N GLY A 96 2.22 -13.54 3.52
CA GLY A 96 1.13 -14.51 3.41
C GLY A 96 1.31 -15.50 2.26
N ALA A 97 1.77 -15.03 1.08
CA ALA A 97 2.05 -15.90 -0.06
C ALA A 97 3.22 -16.87 0.19
N ILE A 98 4.23 -16.42 0.93
CA ILE A 98 5.43 -17.22 1.27
C ILE A 98 5.11 -18.26 2.35
N THR A 99 4.39 -17.87 3.40
CA THR A 99 4.23 -18.68 4.63
C THR A 99 2.91 -19.43 4.71
N GLY A 100 1.89 -19.00 3.95
CA GLY A 100 0.55 -19.54 4.04
C GLY A 100 -0.01 -19.42 5.45
N ASN A 101 -0.50 -20.53 6.00
CA ASN A 101 -1.04 -20.62 7.36
C ASN A 101 -0.07 -21.26 8.37
N ASN A 102 1.20 -21.43 8.01
CA ASN A 102 2.21 -22.00 8.90
C ASN A 102 2.66 -20.95 9.93
N LEU A 103 2.08 -20.99 11.13
CA LEU A 103 2.36 -20.05 12.20
C LEU A 103 3.84 -19.96 12.57
N LEU A 104 4.56 -21.09 12.57
CA LEU A 104 5.99 -21.10 12.87
C LEU A 104 6.80 -20.39 11.78
N ALA A 105 6.44 -20.59 10.50
CA ALA A 105 7.09 -19.87 9.41
C ALA A 105 6.84 -18.36 9.49
N ILE A 106 5.61 -17.96 9.86
CA ILE A 106 5.25 -16.55 10.09
C ILE A 106 6.10 -15.93 11.19
N GLU A 107 6.22 -16.60 12.35
CA GLU A 107 7.02 -16.12 13.49
C GLU A 107 8.52 -16.01 13.19
N LYS A 108 9.02 -16.78 12.20
CA LYS A 108 10.44 -16.83 11.85
C LYS A 108 10.85 -15.82 10.78
N LEU A 109 9.91 -15.15 10.12
CA LEU A 109 10.25 -14.07 9.20
C LEU A 109 10.85 -12.88 9.95
N PRO A 110 11.81 -12.15 9.34
CA PRO A 110 12.42 -12.40 8.03
C PRO A 110 13.63 -13.35 8.07
N ASP A 111 14.06 -13.78 9.25
CA ASP A 111 15.35 -14.47 9.46
C ASP A 111 15.41 -15.86 8.83
N VAL A 112 14.31 -16.63 8.90
CA VAL A 112 14.20 -17.94 8.24
C VAL A 112 13.03 -17.89 7.28
N THR A 113 13.34 -17.91 6.00
CA THR A 113 12.34 -17.87 4.93
C THR A 113 12.22 -19.25 4.27
N PRO A 114 11.01 -19.75 3.97
CA PRO A 114 10.81 -20.91 3.12
C PRO A 114 11.54 -20.82 1.77
N ASP A 115 11.89 -21.96 1.18
CA ASP A 115 12.54 -22.00 -0.15
C ASP A 115 11.67 -21.40 -1.26
N LYS A 116 10.34 -21.48 -1.10
CA LYS A 116 9.36 -20.83 -1.98
C LYS A 116 9.18 -19.37 -1.57
N ASN A 117 10.12 -18.51 -1.95
CA ASN A 117 10.14 -17.08 -1.59
C ASN A 117 10.45 -16.12 -2.74
N GLU A 118 10.54 -16.61 -3.98
CA GLU A 118 10.79 -15.74 -5.13
C GLU A 118 9.53 -14.95 -5.48
N VAL A 119 9.68 -13.64 -5.67
CA VAL A 119 8.59 -12.74 -6.02
C VAL A 119 8.92 -12.03 -7.33
N ILE A 120 8.13 -12.32 -8.37
CA ILE A 120 8.31 -11.74 -9.70
C ILE A 120 7.87 -10.27 -9.71
N VAL A 121 8.69 -9.37 -10.25
CA VAL A 121 8.33 -7.96 -10.46
C VAL A 121 8.88 -7.47 -11.80
N GLN A 122 8.08 -6.72 -12.56
CA GLN A 122 8.58 -6.06 -13.78
C GLN A 122 9.59 -4.98 -13.40
N MET A 123 10.74 -4.89 -14.08
CA MET A 123 11.77 -3.90 -13.71
C MET A 123 11.22 -2.46 -13.77
N GLY A 124 10.37 -2.13 -14.75
CA GLY A 124 9.70 -0.81 -14.85
C GLY A 124 8.66 -0.52 -13.75
N HIS A 125 8.36 -1.49 -12.88
CA HIS A 125 7.49 -1.33 -11.71
C HIS A 125 8.26 -1.05 -10.42
N VAL A 126 9.59 -1.19 -10.42
CA VAL A 126 10.45 -0.92 -9.26
C VAL A 126 10.67 0.60 -9.14
N VAL A 127 9.62 1.29 -8.70
CA VAL A 127 9.59 2.75 -8.57
C VAL A 127 9.65 3.18 -7.10
N SER A 128 10.00 4.43 -6.87
CA SER A 128 9.93 5.03 -5.53
C SER A 128 8.57 5.71 -5.31
N TYR A 129 7.92 5.41 -4.19
CA TYR A 129 6.70 6.09 -3.73
C TYR A 129 6.90 6.72 -2.33
N GLY A 130 8.15 6.99 -1.97
CA GLY A 130 8.60 7.29 -0.60
C GLY A 130 9.48 6.16 -0.01
N ALA A 131 9.38 4.97 -0.60
CA ALA A 131 10.33 3.86 -0.49
C ALA A 131 10.31 3.10 -1.84
N PRO A 132 11.38 2.39 -2.21
CA PRO A 132 11.37 1.56 -3.40
C PRO A 132 10.48 0.32 -3.19
N VAL A 133 9.68 -0.06 -4.19
CA VAL A 133 8.70 -1.15 -4.08
C VAL A 133 9.33 -2.48 -3.66
N ASP A 134 10.50 -2.80 -4.20
CA ASP A 134 11.21 -4.06 -3.93
C ASP A 134 11.62 -4.20 -2.46
N GLN A 135 11.78 -3.10 -1.74
CA GLN A 135 12.10 -3.12 -0.32
C GLN A 135 10.98 -3.75 0.50
N ALA A 136 9.71 -3.48 0.18
CA ALA A 136 8.58 -4.06 0.90
C ALA A 136 8.51 -5.59 0.74
N ILE A 137 8.94 -6.10 -0.41
CA ILE A 137 9.06 -7.54 -0.69
C ILE A 137 10.18 -8.15 0.16
N ARG A 138 11.36 -7.51 0.18
CA ARG A 138 12.51 -7.99 0.96
C ARG A 138 12.26 -7.99 2.46
N LEU A 139 11.56 -6.97 2.97
CA LEU A 139 11.16 -6.90 4.39
C LEU A 139 10.24 -8.07 4.80
N ALA A 140 9.50 -8.65 3.87
CA ALA A 140 8.66 -9.82 4.10
C ALA A 140 9.42 -11.17 3.98
N GLY A 141 10.74 -11.15 3.78
CA GLY A 141 11.56 -12.34 3.49
C GLY A 141 11.59 -12.73 2.01
N GLY A 142 10.90 -12.00 1.13
CA GLY A 142 10.86 -12.30 -0.30
C GLY A 142 12.16 -12.01 -1.03
N LYS A 143 12.54 -12.89 -1.95
CA LYS A 143 13.61 -12.68 -2.92
C LYS A 143 13.02 -12.09 -4.19
N VAL A 144 13.37 -10.85 -4.51
CA VAL A 144 12.86 -10.15 -5.70
C VAL A 144 13.51 -10.72 -6.95
N VAL A 145 12.69 -11.16 -7.90
CA VAL A 145 13.11 -11.63 -9.23
C VAL A 145 12.61 -10.62 -10.26
N LEU A 146 13.54 -9.85 -10.80
CA LEU A 146 13.24 -8.82 -11.80
C LEU A 146 13.15 -9.43 -13.18
N ILE A 147 12.08 -9.08 -13.91
CA ILE A 147 11.89 -9.47 -15.31
C ILE A 147 11.96 -8.27 -16.24
N GLY A 148 12.50 -8.51 -17.43
CA GLY A 148 12.70 -7.49 -18.45
C GLY A 148 13.65 -6.37 -18.04
N GLN A 149 13.53 -5.24 -18.74
CA GLN A 149 14.20 -3.98 -18.47
C GLN A 149 13.18 -2.91 -18.06
N ALA A 150 13.68 -1.74 -17.63
CA ALA A 150 12.84 -0.63 -17.18
C ALA A 150 11.73 -0.23 -18.17
N THR A 151 11.97 -0.39 -19.47
CA THR A 151 11.08 0.05 -20.55
C THR A 151 10.67 -1.06 -21.52
N SER A 152 11.05 -2.31 -21.23
CA SER A 152 10.77 -3.45 -22.10
C SER A 152 10.64 -4.74 -21.30
N THR A 153 9.42 -5.26 -21.19
CA THR A 153 9.13 -6.55 -20.57
C THR A 153 8.14 -7.29 -21.45
N HIS A 154 8.52 -8.49 -21.90
CA HIS A 154 7.73 -9.36 -22.75
C HIS A 154 7.35 -10.64 -22.01
N ARG A 155 6.35 -11.35 -22.55
CA ARG A 155 5.82 -12.59 -22.02
C ARG A 155 6.89 -13.63 -21.68
N PHE A 156 7.84 -13.84 -22.59
CA PHE A 156 8.90 -14.83 -22.39
C PHE A 156 9.81 -14.51 -21.18
N HIS A 157 9.95 -13.23 -20.79
CA HIS A 157 10.71 -12.88 -19.58
C HIS A 157 10.02 -13.43 -18.34
N MET A 158 8.68 -13.32 -18.26
CA MET A 158 7.91 -13.78 -17.12
C MET A 158 7.78 -15.31 -17.11
N GLU A 159 7.42 -15.91 -18.25
CA GLU A 159 7.19 -17.36 -18.35
C GLU A 159 8.42 -18.19 -17.98
N ASN A 160 9.63 -17.70 -18.29
CA ASN A 160 10.88 -18.39 -17.98
C ASN A 160 11.47 -18.01 -16.61
N ALA A 161 10.94 -16.97 -15.94
CA ALA A 161 11.37 -16.57 -14.61
C ALA A 161 10.59 -17.28 -13.48
N ILE A 162 9.40 -17.82 -13.77
CA ILE A 162 8.61 -18.56 -12.79
C ILE A 162 9.20 -19.95 -12.58
N THR A 163 9.54 -20.25 -11.33
CA THR A 163 10.14 -21.50 -10.86
C THR A 163 9.29 -22.14 -9.76
N GLU A 164 9.68 -23.33 -9.29
CA GLU A 164 9.10 -23.96 -8.10
C GLU A 164 9.26 -23.12 -6.83
N LYS A 165 10.22 -22.18 -6.82
CA LYS A 165 10.48 -21.26 -5.71
C LYS A 165 9.64 -19.99 -5.78
N THR A 166 8.90 -19.76 -6.86
CA THR A 166 8.06 -18.56 -7.01
C THR A 166 6.85 -18.62 -6.09
N ALA A 167 6.80 -17.71 -5.12
CA ALA A 167 5.72 -17.57 -4.15
C ALA A 167 4.59 -16.67 -4.65
N ALA A 168 4.92 -15.59 -5.36
CA ALA A 168 3.97 -14.58 -5.83
C ALA A 168 4.49 -13.78 -7.02
N ALA A 169 3.60 -13.05 -7.68
CA ALA A 169 3.93 -12.06 -8.71
C ALA A 169 3.31 -10.70 -8.37
N VAL A 170 4.13 -9.66 -8.21
CA VAL A 170 3.66 -8.32 -7.82
C VAL A 170 3.53 -7.40 -9.05
N TYR A 171 2.30 -6.96 -9.29
CA TYR A 171 1.97 -5.93 -10.26
C TYR A 171 1.79 -4.56 -9.56
N VAL A 172 2.35 -3.50 -10.12
CA VAL A 172 2.28 -2.15 -9.53
C VAL A 172 1.48 -1.24 -10.45
N VAL A 173 0.43 -0.62 -9.91
CA VAL A 173 -0.32 0.44 -10.58
C VAL A 173 0.05 1.76 -9.92
N SER A 174 0.77 2.61 -10.65
CA SER A 174 1.15 3.95 -10.18
C SER A 174 1.45 4.85 -11.36
N HIS A 175 1.23 6.16 -11.21
CA HIS A 175 1.65 7.15 -12.19
C HIS A 175 3.18 7.31 -12.26
N HIS A 176 3.92 6.70 -11.34
CA HIS A 176 5.37 6.62 -11.37
C HIS A 176 5.91 5.44 -12.21
N VAL A 177 5.07 4.44 -12.54
CA VAL A 177 5.53 3.29 -13.35
C VAL A 177 5.74 3.67 -14.81
N VAL A 178 6.64 2.96 -15.46
CA VAL A 178 6.77 3.04 -16.92
C VAL A 178 5.52 2.40 -17.53
N ASN A 179 4.70 3.18 -18.25
CA ASN A 179 3.39 2.76 -18.72
C ASN A 179 3.37 2.20 -20.16
N TYR A 180 4.55 1.99 -20.75
CA TYR A 180 4.71 1.47 -22.11
C TYR A 180 5.74 0.34 -22.12
N GLY A 181 5.63 -0.56 -23.09
CA GLY A 181 6.59 -1.64 -23.29
C GLY A 181 6.64 -2.68 -22.16
N LEU A 182 5.72 -2.62 -21.19
CA LEU A 182 5.59 -3.58 -20.09
C LEU A 182 4.36 -4.48 -20.31
N LEU A 183 4.31 -5.60 -19.59
CA LEU A 183 3.15 -6.48 -19.57
C LEU A 183 1.95 -5.73 -18.95
N HIS A 184 0.82 -5.77 -19.65
CA HIS A 184 -0.44 -5.27 -19.11
C HIS A 184 -0.99 -6.24 -18.05
N LEU A 185 -1.80 -5.72 -17.14
CA LEU A 185 -2.34 -6.49 -16.01
C LEU A 185 -2.99 -7.81 -16.43
N THR A 186 -3.81 -7.80 -17.48
CA THR A 186 -4.50 -9.02 -17.96
C THR A 186 -3.52 -10.10 -18.37
N GLU A 187 -2.48 -9.75 -19.13
CA GLU A 187 -1.45 -10.69 -19.58
C GLU A 187 -0.58 -11.17 -18.41
N PHE A 188 -0.21 -10.27 -17.51
CA PHE A 188 0.57 -10.61 -16.32
C PHE A 188 -0.16 -11.63 -15.43
N VAL A 189 -1.45 -11.43 -15.20
CA VAL A 189 -2.30 -12.33 -14.41
C VAL A 189 -2.47 -13.68 -15.11
N GLU A 190 -2.69 -13.68 -16.43
CA GLU A 190 -2.79 -14.90 -17.22
C GLU A 190 -1.54 -15.78 -17.07
N ILE A 191 -0.34 -15.18 -17.21
CA ILE A 191 0.94 -15.90 -17.10
C ILE A 191 1.16 -16.44 -15.68
N ALA A 192 0.89 -15.63 -14.65
CA ALA A 192 1.04 -16.04 -13.25
C ALA A 192 0.12 -17.21 -12.90
N HIS A 193 -1.18 -17.09 -13.21
CA HIS A 193 -2.17 -18.12 -12.92
C HIS A 193 -1.95 -19.40 -13.70
N ALA A 194 -1.43 -19.33 -14.95
CA ALA A 194 -1.06 -20.53 -15.72
C ALA A 194 0.02 -21.39 -15.02
N LYS A 195 0.75 -20.82 -14.06
CA LYS A 195 1.76 -21.50 -13.24
C LYS A 195 1.34 -21.68 -11.78
N GLY A 196 0.10 -21.35 -11.42
CA GLY A 196 -0.39 -21.44 -10.04
C GLY A 196 0.29 -20.45 -9.09
N VAL A 197 0.78 -19.32 -9.60
CA VAL A 197 1.37 -18.24 -8.81
C VAL A 197 0.32 -17.16 -8.57
N PRO A 198 0.05 -16.77 -7.30
CA PRO A 198 -0.83 -15.66 -6.97
C PRO A 198 -0.21 -14.29 -7.26
#